data_AF-A0A183U7Y7-F1
#
_entry.id   AF-A0A183U7Y7-F1
#
_cell.length_a   1.000
_cell.length_b   1.000
_cell.length_c   1.000
_cell.angle_alpha   90.00
_cell.angle_beta   90.00
_cell.angle_gamma   90.00
#
_symmetry.space_group_name_H-M   'P 1'
#
loop_
_entity.id
_entity.type
_entity.pdbx_description
1 polymer ?
#
loop_
_entity_poly.entity_id
_entity_poly.type
_entity_poly.pdbx_seq_one_letter_code
_entity_poly.pdbx_strand_id
1 'polypeptide(L)'
;MICLLADWLKVEECSEVLGDAMVVPGECLNGGSWIASLNSCDCPITYGGRLCEVHLCLNGGFLAEDGRSCHCGKFEGKHCEQPACVGGMLNVHGQCISLLLFFDITHLFVVIILSPVLLLYF
;
A
#
# COMPACT_ATOMS: atom_id res chain seq x y z
N MET A 1 24.29 28.59 -16.70
CA MET A 1 23.04 28.95 -17.39
C MET A 1 23.32 28.85 -18.88
N ILE A 2 22.92 27.75 -19.53
CA ILE A 2 23.17 27.56 -20.96
C ILE A 2 21.80 27.35 -21.61
N CYS A 3 21.33 28.37 -22.34
CA CYS A 3 20.21 28.26 -23.27
C CYS A 3 20.81 28.00 -24.65
N LEU A 4 20.51 26.86 -25.28
CA LEU A 4 20.93 26.62 -26.66
C LEU A 4 19.88 27.17 -27.62
N LEU A 5 20.31 28.07 -28.50
CA LEU A 5 19.50 28.65 -29.57
C LEU A 5 19.16 27.58 -30.62
N ALA A 6 17.88 27.31 -30.85
CA ALA A 6 17.37 26.73 -32.10
C ALA A 6 15.89 27.10 -32.33
N ASP A 7 15.70 28.02 -33.27
CA ASP A 7 14.51 28.29 -34.12
C ASP A 7 13.10 28.60 -33.52
N TRP A 8 12.52 29.62 -34.14
CA TRP A 8 11.35 30.42 -33.77
C TRP A 8 9.97 29.71 -33.81
N LEU A 9 9.76 28.59 -33.10
CA LEU A 9 8.38 28.07 -32.91
C LEU A 9 8.14 27.13 -31.72
N LYS A 10 8.96 27.10 -30.66
CA LYS A 10 8.64 26.31 -29.45
C LYS A 10 8.99 27.06 -28.18
N VAL A 11 8.04 27.02 -27.24
CA VAL A 11 8.09 27.64 -25.92
C VAL A 11 9.38 27.26 -25.19
N GLU A 12 10.01 28.26 -24.55
CA GLU A 12 11.21 28.10 -23.75
C GLU A 12 10.91 27.23 -22.52
N GLU A 13 11.46 26.02 -22.46
CA GLU A 13 11.56 25.27 -21.21
C GLU A 13 13.01 25.27 -20.75
N CYS A 14 13.29 26.11 -19.76
CA CYS A 14 14.55 26.13 -19.05
C CYS A 14 14.67 24.83 -18.23
N SER A 15 15.45 23.86 -18.72
CA SER A 15 15.74 22.64 -17.98
C SER A 15 16.77 22.94 -16.86
N GLU A 16 16.34 22.85 -15.60
CA GLU A 16 17.25 22.83 -14.45
C GLU A 16 17.91 21.45 -14.37
N VAL A 17 19.18 21.38 -14.74
CA VAL A 17 19.98 20.15 -14.72
C VAL A 17 20.33 19.80 -13.28
N LEU A 18 19.54 18.92 -12.65
CA LEU A 18 19.93 18.21 -11.45
C LEU A 18 19.88 16.70 -11.72
N GLY A 19 20.94 16.20 -12.35
CA GLY A 19 21.28 14.76 -12.40
C GLY A 19 20.36 13.87 -13.25
N ASP A 20 20.81 13.60 -14.48
CA ASP A 20 20.54 12.41 -15.32
C ASP A 20 19.10 11.87 -15.51
N ALA A 21 18.06 12.67 -15.28
CA ALA A 21 16.71 12.37 -15.76
C ALA A 21 16.12 13.59 -16.49
N MET A 22 15.79 13.41 -17.77
CA MET A 22 14.99 14.35 -18.55
C MET A 22 13.58 14.41 -17.94
N VAL A 23 13.37 15.30 -16.97
CA VAL A 23 12.04 15.55 -16.38
C VAL A 23 11.27 16.43 -17.34
N VAL A 24 10.40 15.83 -18.15
CA VAL A 24 9.39 16.57 -18.90
C VAL A 24 8.34 17.05 -17.89
N PRO A 25 8.10 18.37 -17.75
CA PRO A 25 7.01 18.87 -16.92
C PRO A 25 5.69 18.23 -17.39
N GLY A 26 5.07 17.38 -16.57
CA GLY A 26 3.83 16.71 -16.93
C GLY A 26 3.83 15.19 -16.87
N GLU A 27 4.98 14.52 -16.80
CA GLU A 27 5.02 13.05 -16.73
C GLU A 27 5.12 12.55 -15.29
N CYS A 28 4.04 11.97 -14.80
CA CYS A 28 3.97 11.32 -13.49
C CYS A 28 4.17 9.82 -13.61
N LEU A 29 4.96 9.25 -12.71
CA LEU A 29 5.21 7.81 -12.65
C LEU A 29 4.13 7.12 -11.81
N ASN A 30 4.10 5.79 -11.88
CA ASN A 30 3.34 4.92 -10.98
C ASN A 30 1.84 5.27 -10.83
N GLY A 31 1.23 5.83 -11.88
CA GLY A 31 -0.18 6.20 -11.91
C GLY A 31 -0.52 7.56 -11.29
N GLY A 32 0.48 8.42 -11.06
CA GLY A 32 0.25 9.79 -10.63
C GLY A 32 -0.38 10.68 -11.72
N SER A 33 -0.95 11.81 -11.32
CA SER A 33 -1.55 12.80 -12.22
C SER A 33 -0.91 14.17 -12.05
N TRP A 34 -0.57 14.84 -13.15
CA TRP A 34 0.14 16.12 -13.08
C TRP A 34 -0.77 17.25 -12.61
N ILE A 35 -0.36 17.95 -11.56
CA ILE A 35 -1.02 19.16 -11.07
C ILE A 35 -0.15 20.37 -11.40
N ALA A 36 -0.50 21.06 -12.49
CA ALA A 36 0.25 22.23 -12.98
C ALA A 36 0.31 23.38 -11.94
N SER A 37 -0.74 23.57 -11.13
CA SER A 37 -0.77 24.62 -10.10
C SER A 37 0.21 24.39 -8.94
N LEU A 38 0.57 23.12 -8.68
CA LEU A 38 1.52 22.73 -7.64
C LEU A 38 2.90 22.36 -8.23
N ASN A 39 3.00 22.31 -9.56
CA ASN A 39 4.20 21.88 -10.27
C ASN A 39 4.72 20.51 -9.78
N SER A 40 3.78 19.62 -9.43
CA SER A 40 4.01 18.31 -8.81
C SER A 40 2.91 17.33 -9.21
N CYS A 41 3.19 16.04 -9.09
CA CYS A 41 2.22 14.97 -9.28
C CYS A 41 1.37 14.74 -8.03
N ASP A 42 0.08 14.47 -8.25
CA ASP A 42 -0.78 13.79 -7.29
C ASP A 42 -0.47 12.30 -7.31
N CYS A 43 0.03 11.77 -6.20
CA CYS A 43 0.51 10.40 -6.12
C CYS A 43 -0.48 9.48 -5.41
N PRO A 44 -0.62 8.22 -5.88
CA PRO A 44 -1.27 7.19 -5.08
C PRO A 44 -0.57 7.04 -3.72
N ILE A 45 -1.30 6.63 -2.69
CA ILE A 45 -0.79 6.50 -1.31
C ILE A 45 0.46 5.60 -1.18
N THR A 46 0.70 4.71 -2.14
CA THR A 46 1.85 3.79 -2.20
C THR A 46 3.10 4.39 -2.83
N TYR A 47 3.04 5.63 -3.34
CA TYR A 47 4.15 6.33 -3.97
C TYR A 47 4.23 7.79 -3.52
N GLY A 48 5.41 8.38 -3.61
CA GLY A 48 5.66 9.77 -3.27
C GLY A 48 6.79 10.37 -4.09
N GLY A 49 7.21 11.58 -3.71
CA GLY A 49 8.13 12.37 -4.52
C GLY A 49 7.39 13.28 -5.49
N ARG A 50 8.13 14.13 -6.21
CA ARG A 50 7.54 15.14 -7.09
C ARG A 50 6.82 14.49 -8.28
N LEU A 51 7.31 13.35 -8.73
CA LEU A 51 6.86 12.60 -9.89
C LEU A 51 6.32 11.21 -9.51
N CYS A 52 6.04 10.95 -8.24
CA CYS A 52 5.66 9.63 -7.73
C CYS A 52 6.74 8.55 -7.95
N GLU A 53 8.01 8.95 -7.96
CA GLU A 53 9.19 8.12 -8.18
C GLU A 53 9.61 7.32 -6.94
N VAL A 54 9.21 7.78 -5.75
CA VAL A 54 9.57 7.18 -4.47
C VAL A 54 8.55 6.12 -4.11
N HIS A 55 9.01 4.89 -3.87
CA HIS A 55 8.16 3.83 -3.30
C HIS A 55 7.86 4.12 -1.82
N LEU A 56 6.61 3.97 -1.38
CA LEU A 56 6.22 4.10 0.03
C LEU A 56 5.71 2.79 0.58
N CYS A 57 6.06 2.51 1.84
CA CYS A 57 5.60 1.34 2.58
C CYS A 57 4.53 1.77 3.60
N LEU A 58 3.39 1.08 3.60
CA LEU A 58 2.26 1.37 4.48
C LEU A 58 2.38 0.61 5.81
N ASN A 59 1.47 0.92 6.74
CA ASN A 59 1.29 0.18 7.99
C ASN A 59 2.55 -0.02 8.84
N GLY A 60 3.46 0.97 8.81
CA GLY A 60 4.71 0.93 9.57
C GLY A 60 5.81 0.07 8.94
N GLY A 61 5.64 -0.38 7.70
CA GLY A 61 6.71 -0.97 6.90
C GLY A 61 7.81 0.05 6.58
N PHE A 62 8.99 -0.45 6.26
CA PHE A 62 10.14 0.37 5.86
C PHE A 62 10.72 -0.11 4.53
N LEU A 63 11.27 0.82 3.77
CA LEU A 63 11.95 0.53 2.51
C LEU A 63 13.17 -0.35 2.76
N ALA A 64 13.31 -1.38 1.95
CA ALA A 64 14.52 -2.19 1.88
C ALA A 64 15.66 -1.39 1.24
N GLU A 65 16.87 -1.94 1.33
CA GLU A 65 18.09 -1.32 0.82
C GLU A 65 18.07 -1.13 -0.71
N ASP A 66 17.21 -1.87 -1.42
CA ASP A 66 17.00 -1.74 -2.86
C ASP A 66 16.15 -0.52 -3.27
N GLY A 67 15.53 0.17 -2.30
CA GLY A 67 14.66 1.34 -2.50
C GLY A 67 13.35 1.05 -3.24
N ARG A 68 12.99 -0.23 -3.44
CA ARG A 68 11.81 -0.63 -4.22
C ARG A 68 10.94 -1.68 -3.53
N SER A 69 11.51 -2.41 -2.57
CA SER A 69 10.81 -3.42 -1.78
C SER A 69 10.52 -2.91 -0.39
N CYS A 70 9.45 -3.42 0.23
CA CYS A 70 9.06 -3.07 1.58
C CYS A 70 9.25 -4.25 2.54
N HIS A 71 9.80 -3.98 3.72
CA HIS A 71 9.79 -4.89 4.86
C HIS A 71 8.52 -4.64 5.69
N CYS A 72 7.59 -5.61 5.66
CA CYS A 72 6.21 -5.38 6.09
C CYS A 72 5.83 -5.90 7.48
N GLY A 73 6.71 -6.58 8.21
CA GLY A 73 6.43 -7.04 9.58
C GLY A 73 5.19 -7.94 9.68
N LYS A 74 4.08 -7.40 10.21
CA LYS A 74 2.77 -8.10 10.32
C LYS A 74 1.82 -7.87 9.14
N PHE A 75 2.28 -7.15 8.13
CA PHE A 75 1.57 -6.88 6.90
C PHE A 75 2.26 -7.58 5.74
N GLU A 76 1.58 -7.68 4.61
CA GLU A 76 2.04 -8.25 3.36
C GLU A 76 1.55 -7.40 2.18
N GLY A 77 1.89 -7.83 0.97
CA GLY A 77 1.70 -7.04 -0.25
C GLY A 77 2.95 -6.23 -0.60
N LYS A 78 2.95 -5.65 -1.80
CA LYS A 78 4.12 -4.93 -2.34
C LYS A 78 4.47 -3.70 -1.50
N HIS A 79 3.46 -3.07 -0.92
CA HIS A 79 3.56 -1.86 -0.13
C HIS A 79 3.05 -2.06 1.31
N CYS A 80 3.02 -3.30 1.80
CA CYS A 80 2.51 -3.63 3.14
C CYS A 80 1.04 -3.22 3.34
N GLU A 81 0.25 -3.24 2.27
CA GLU A 81 -1.14 -2.78 2.24
C GLU A 81 -2.13 -3.82 2.77
N GLN A 82 -1.72 -5.08 2.87
CA GLN A 82 -2.56 -6.20 3.31
C GLN A 82 -2.14 -6.69 4.70
N PRO A 83 -3.07 -7.10 5.58
CA PRO A 83 -2.73 -7.77 6.82
C PRO A 83 -2.17 -9.17 6.54
N ALA A 84 -1.00 -9.50 7.09
CA ALA A 84 -0.42 -10.84 6.93
C ALA A 84 -0.99 -11.79 7.99
N CYS A 85 -1.50 -12.94 7.56
CA CYS A 85 -1.99 -13.97 8.47
C CYS A 85 -0.92 -15.03 8.73
N VAL A 86 -0.15 -14.84 9.80
CA VAL A 86 0.83 -15.84 10.24
C VAL A 86 0.09 -16.99 10.95
N GLY A 87 -0.06 -18.12 10.26
CA GLY A 87 -0.66 -19.34 10.82
C GLY A 87 -2.18 -19.42 10.78
N GLY A 88 -2.84 -18.66 9.90
CA GLY A 88 -4.29 -18.67 9.69
C GLY A 88 -4.68 -18.46 8.23
N MET A 89 -5.97 -18.56 7.91
CA MET A 89 -6.49 -18.30 6.57
C MET A 89 -7.16 -16.91 6.53
N LEU A 90 -6.91 -16.13 5.49
CA LEU A 90 -7.69 -14.90 5.19
C LEU A 90 -9.10 -15.28 4.73
N ASN A 91 -10.12 -14.65 5.29
CA ASN A 91 -11.49 -14.76 4.75
C ASN A 91 -11.73 -13.74 3.61
N VAL A 92 -12.89 -13.85 2.96
CA VAL A 92 -13.32 -12.91 1.90
C VAL A 92 -13.47 -11.45 2.36
N HIS A 93 -13.40 -11.21 3.67
CA HIS A 93 -13.46 -9.89 4.29
C HIS A 93 -12.08 -9.38 4.77
N GLY A 94 -10.98 -10.09 4.46
CA GLY A 94 -9.62 -9.68 4.84
C GLY A 94 -9.27 -9.87 6.33
N GLN A 95 -10.03 -10.69 7.05
CA GLN A 95 -9.78 -11.02 8.44
C GLN A 95 -8.95 -12.30 8.56
N CYS A 96 -7.96 -12.29 9.45
CA CYS A 96 -7.21 -13.49 9.80
C CYS A 96 -8.05 -14.42 10.68
N ILE A 97 -8.52 -15.52 10.10
CA ILE A 97 -9.17 -16.59 10.85
C ILE A 97 -8.07 -17.54 11.33
N SER A 98 -7.83 -17.54 12.64
CA SER A 98 -7.11 -18.63 13.29
C SER A 98 -8.04 -19.83 13.36
N LEU A 99 -7.53 -21.05 13.07
CA LEU A 99 -8.30 -22.30 13.23
C LEU A 99 -8.89 -22.47 14.65
N LEU A 100 -8.39 -21.72 15.63
CA LEU A 100 -8.89 -21.71 17.01
C LEU A 100 -10.18 -20.88 17.22
N LEU A 101 -10.63 -20.12 16.23
CA LEU A 101 -11.86 -19.29 16.32
C LEU A 101 -13.09 -19.91 15.63
N PHE A 102 -13.01 -21.15 15.15
CA PHE A 102 -14.21 -21.90 14.67
C PHE A 102 -15.19 -22.31 15.79
N PHE A 103 -15.03 -21.76 17.00
CA PHE A 103 -15.97 -21.89 18.11
C PHE A 103 -16.69 -20.56 18.46
N ASP A 104 -16.92 -19.64 17.51
CA ASP A 104 -17.63 -18.38 17.89
C ASP A 104 -18.65 -17.77 16.92
N ILE A 105 -19.19 -18.48 15.92
CA ILE A 105 -20.44 -18.04 15.21
C ILE A 105 -21.43 -19.20 14.98
N THR A 106 -21.40 -20.22 15.82
CA THR A 106 -22.55 -21.15 16.04
C THR A 106 -22.88 -21.32 17.53
N HIS A 107 -22.17 -20.59 18.40
CA HIS A 107 -22.18 -20.68 19.86
C HIS A 107 -23.36 -19.98 20.56
N LEU A 108 -24.54 -19.95 19.93
CA LEU A 108 -25.78 -19.75 20.67
C LEU A 108 -26.59 -21.03 20.88
N PHE A 109 -26.29 -22.12 20.15
CA PHE A 109 -27.05 -23.37 20.27
C PHE A 109 -26.27 -24.55 20.88
N VAL A 110 -24.93 -24.56 20.81
CA VAL A 110 -24.14 -25.74 21.20
C VAL A 110 -24.00 -25.91 22.74
N VAL A 111 -24.17 -24.84 23.52
CA VAL A 111 -24.08 -24.91 24.99
C VAL A 111 -25.29 -25.62 25.61
N ILE A 112 -26.39 -25.83 24.88
CA ILE A 112 -27.60 -26.50 25.42
C ILE A 112 -27.49 -28.05 25.33
N ILE A 113 -26.57 -28.61 24.52
CA ILE A 113 -26.55 -30.06 24.23
C ILE A 113 -25.42 -30.80 24.99
N LEU A 114 -24.62 -30.14 25.83
CA LEU A 114 -23.57 -30.79 26.65
C LEU A 114 -23.93 -30.91 28.13
N SER A 115 -25.17 -31.25 28.44
CA SER A 115 -25.45 -32.01 29.65
C SER A 115 -26.69 -32.90 29.50
N PRO A 116 -26.54 -34.20 29.22
CA PRO A 116 -27.62 -35.17 29.43
C PRO A 116 -27.64 -35.74 30.87
N VAL A 117 -26.85 -35.20 31.81
CA VAL A 117 -26.68 -35.81 33.13
C VAL A 117 -26.66 -34.76 34.24
N LEU A 118 -27.83 -34.27 34.65
CA LEU A 118 -28.19 -34.05 36.06
C LEU A 118 -29.63 -33.51 36.12
N LEU A 119 -30.59 -34.36 36.49
CA LEU A 119 -31.74 -34.05 37.37
C LEU A 119 -32.68 -35.26 37.40
N LEU A 120 -32.16 -36.37 37.91
CA LEU A 120 -32.94 -37.37 38.61
C LEU A 120 -32.12 -37.76 39.83
N TYR A 121 -32.10 -36.92 40.87
CA TYR A 121 -31.87 -37.33 42.25
C TYR A 121 -32.40 -36.23 43.20
N PHE A 122 -33.44 -36.62 43.95
CA PHE A 122 -34.18 -35.95 45.01
C PHE A 122 -35.15 -34.81 44.63
#